data_AF-A0ABC8KP91-F1
#
_entry.id   AF-A0ABC8KP91-F1
#
_cell.length_a   1.000
_cell.length_b   1.000
_cell.length_c   1.000
_cell.angle_alpha   90.00
_cell.angle_beta   90.00
_cell.angle_gamma   90.00
#
_symmetry.space_group_name_H-M   'P 1'
#
loop_
_entity.id
_entity.type
_entity.pdbx_description
1 polymer ?
#
loop_
_entity_poly.entity_id
_entity_poly.type
_entity_poly.pdbx_seq_one_letter_code
_entity_poly.pdbx_strand_id
1 'polypeptide(L)'
;MCSVKSLSQRKIMHFFRIEKHIYVTEQPEELIQEEPIKPKKRSRPLTMKKRRRRLLPFVPSKDSRQRSAQLRSLASALTNLNIKYTNDLTYVPGMAPRSANQAMFEIGGVQVLPKEDFETLEQCRAMHKLGEYPPLVVVEDQFEGYTVEADGPIKDFTLIAEYTGDVDYLKNRENDDCDSIMTLLLCEDSSKSLVICPDKYGNISRFISGINNHNRFSKKKLNCKCVRYSINGEVRVLIVATRDIAKGERLYYDYNGYEYQYPTHHFL
;
A
#
# COMPACT_ATOMS: atom_id res chain seq x y z
N MET A 1 12.66 25.00 22.62
CA MET A 1 12.88 23.60 23.05
C MET A 1 11.60 23.09 23.70
N CYS A 2 10.79 22.34 22.96
CA CYS A 2 9.61 21.66 23.50
C CYS A 2 9.79 20.16 23.26
N SER A 3 9.79 19.41 24.36
CA SER A 3 10.02 17.97 24.43
C SER A 3 8.78 17.22 23.94
N VAL A 4 8.93 16.45 22.86
CA VAL A 4 7.93 15.48 22.43
C VAL A 4 8.02 14.29 23.39
N LYS A 5 6.99 14.14 24.23
CA LYS A 5 6.90 13.02 25.17
C LYS A 5 6.84 11.71 24.39
N SER A 6 7.84 10.85 24.54
CA SER A 6 7.81 9.49 24.03
C SER A 6 6.71 8.69 24.74
N LEU A 7 5.86 8.03 23.96
CA LEU A 7 4.88 7.08 24.48
C LEU A 7 5.57 5.74 24.69
N SER A 8 5.75 5.31 25.95
CA SER A 8 6.42 4.05 26.25
C SER A 8 5.54 2.82 25.98
N GLN A 9 6.14 1.82 25.33
CA GLN A 9 5.55 0.57 24.81
C GLN A 9 5.07 -0.45 25.87
N ARG A 10 4.69 -0.05 27.09
CA ARG A 10 4.09 -1.03 28.02
C ARG A 10 2.68 -1.48 27.61
N LYS A 11 2.07 -0.85 26.59
CA LYS A 11 0.68 -1.10 26.19
C LYS A 11 0.50 -2.01 24.96
N ILE A 12 1.57 -2.40 24.26
CA ILE A 12 1.44 -3.22 23.04
C ILE A 12 1.31 -4.71 23.38
N MET A 13 1.97 -5.19 24.45
CA MET A 13 2.01 -6.61 24.80
C MET A 13 0.75 -7.15 25.49
N HIS A 14 -0.16 -6.29 25.96
CA HIS A 14 -1.34 -6.72 26.73
C HIS A 14 -2.60 -6.94 25.86
N PHE A 15 -2.51 -6.77 24.53
CA PHE A 15 -3.67 -6.78 23.63
C PHE A 15 -3.96 -8.15 22.97
N PHE A 16 -3.01 -9.09 22.96
CA PHE A 16 -3.16 -10.38 22.27
C PHE A 16 -3.90 -11.49 23.07
N ARG A 17 -4.91 -11.15 23.88
CA ARG A 17 -5.81 -12.15 24.50
C ARG A 17 -6.69 -12.81 23.43
N ILE A 18 -6.16 -13.86 22.81
CA ILE A 18 -6.90 -14.73 21.88
C ILE A 18 -7.67 -15.76 22.71
N GLU A 19 -8.96 -15.51 22.97
CA GLU A 19 -9.92 -16.56 23.34
C GLU A 19 -10.79 -16.88 22.11
N LYS A 20 -10.63 -18.11 21.60
CA LYS A 20 -11.47 -18.68 20.55
C LYS A 20 -12.82 -19.09 21.13
N HIS A 21 -13.91 -18.44 20.73
CA HIS A 21 -15.26 -18.99 20.86
C HIS A 21 -15.78 -19.40 19.47
N ILE A 22 -15.89 -20.72 19.29
CA ILE A 22 -16.57 -21.37 18.17
C ILE A 22 -18.05 -21.39 18.52
N TYR A 23 -18.89 -20.71 17.74
CA TYR A 23 -20.33 -20.99 17.70
C TYR A 23 -20.65 -21.65 16.36
N VAL A 24 -20.92 -22.94 16.43
CA VAL A 24 -21.63 -23.72 15.42
C VAL A 24 -23.06 -23.20 15.39
N THR A 25 -23.58 -22.82 14.22
CA THR A 25 -25.01 -22.53 14.06
C THR A 25 -25.61 -23.56 13.12
N GLU A 26 -26.58 -24.28 13.67
CA GLU A 26 -27.37 -25.34 13.06
C GLU A 26 -28.27 -24.79 11.92
N GLN A 27 -28.44 -25.58 10.87
CA GLN A 27 -29.43 -25.36 9.82
C GLN A 27 -30.83 -25.73 10.33
N PRO A 28 -31.90 -25.08 9.81
CA PRO A 28 -33.21 -25.71 9.75
C PRO A 28 -33.65 -26.04 8.33
N GLU A 29 -34.31 -27.20 8.29
CA GLU A 29 -34.89 -28.00 7.21
C GLU A 29 -35.91 -27.31 6.29
N GLU A 30 -36.08 -27.96 5.15
CA GLU A 30 -36.94 -27.66 4.00
C GLU A 30 -38.45 -27.74 4.30
N LEU A 31 -39.24 -26.90 3.62
CA LEU A 31 -40.67 -27.14 3.37
C LEU A 31 -41.01 -26.69 1.95
N ILE A 32 -41.22 -27.67 1.08
CA ILE A 32 -41.60 -27.54 -0.33
C ILE A 32 -43.13 -27.38 -0.41
N GLN A 33 -43.61 -26.35 -1.10
CA GLN A 33 -44.98 -26.30 -1.65
C GLN A 33 -44.90 -25.85 -3.12
N GLU A 34 -45.39 -26.73 -3.99
CA GLU A 34 -45.39 -26.57 -5.45
C GLU A 34 -46.63 -25.80 -5.91
N GLU A 35 -46.43 -24.74 -6.71
CA GLU A 35 -47.49 -24.11 -7.50
C GLU A 35 -47.13 -24.09 -9.01
N PRO A 36 -48.12 -24.19 -9.92
CA PRO A 36 -47.90 -24.56 -11.30
C PRO A 36 -47.28 -23.44 -12.16
N ILE A 37 -46.24 -23.83 -12.90
CA ILE A 37 -45.40 -22.97 -13.75
C ILE A 37 -46.16 -22.55 -15.03
N LYS A 38 -46.49 -21.25 -15.16
CA LYS A 38 -46.80 -20.62 -16.45
C LYS A 38 -45.49 -20.10 -17.09
N PRO A 39 -45.24 -20.31 -18.39
CA PRO A 39 -43.97 -19.96 -19.02
C PRO A 39 -43.84 -18.43 -19.17
N LYS A 40 -43.18 -17.77 -18.21
CA LYS A 40 -42.72 -16.38 -18.36
C LYS A 40 -41.56 -16.37 -19.35
N LYS A 41 -41.71 -15.62 -20.45
CA LYS A 41 -40.60 -15.25 -21.35
C LYS A 41 -39.43 -14.74 -20.50
N ARG A 42 -38.34 -15.50 -20.45
CA ARG A 42 -37.11 -15.11 -19.76
C ARG A 42 -36.56 -13.85 -20.46
N SER A 43 -36.83 -12.67 -19.89
CA SER A 43 -36.00 -11.51 -20.17
C SER A 43 -34.62 -11.89 -19.67
N ARG A 44 -33.67 -12.07 -20.59
CA ARG A 44 -32.28 -12.29 -20.23
C ARG A 44 -31.82 -10.97 -19.60
N PRO A 45 -31.33 -10.94 -18.35
CA PRO A 45 -30.64 -9.76 -17.89
C PRO A 45 -29.48 -9.53 -18.85
N LEU A 46 -29.42 -8.34 -19.44
CA LEU A 46 -28.20 -7.83 -20.05
C LEU A 46 -27.17 -7.72 -18.93
N THR A 47 -26.52 -8.84 -18.60
CA THR A 47 -25.29 -8.83 -17.81
C THR A 47 -24.26 -8.13 -18.68
N MET A 48 -24.19 -6.81 -18.56
CA MET A 48 -23.01 -6.09 -18.98
C MET A 48 -21.85 -6.71 -18.22
N LYS A 49 -20.97 -7.43 -18.91
CA LYS A 49 -19.68 -7.83 -18.34
C LYS A 49 -19.03 -6.52 -17.90
N LYS A 50 -19.00 -6.26 -16.58
CA LYS A 50 -18.26 -5.12 -16.03
C LYS A 50 -16.86 -5.21 -16.64
N ARG A 51 -16.45 -4.16 -17.35
CA ARG A 51 -15.12 -4.07 -17.93
C ARG A 51 -14.13 -4.40 -16.80
N ARG A 52 -13.28 -5.39 -17.01
CA ARG A 52 -12.29 -5.81 -16.01
C ARG A 52 -11.45 -4.58 -15.67
N ARG A 53 -11.48 -4.12 -14.41
CA ARG A 53 -10.64 -3.01 -13.97
C ARG A 53 -9.19 -3.51 -14.04
N ARG A 54 -8.38 -2.85 -14.86
CA ARG A 54 -6.97 -3.17 -15.13
C ARG A 54 -6.12 -2.03 -14.57
N LEU A 55 -4.94 -2.35 -14.07
CA LEU A 55 -3.95 -1.37 -13.67
C LEU A 55 -3.62 -0.44 -14.85
N LEU A 56 -3.55 0.85 -14.60
CA LEU A 56 -3.15 1.84 -15.59
C LEU A 56 -1.72 2.31 -15.31
N PRO A 57 -0.90 2.54 -16.36
CA PRO A 57 0.37 3.21 -16.17
C PRO A 57 0.14 4.67 -15.75
N PHE A 58 1.09 5.24 -15.02
CA PHE A 58 1.07 6.68 -14.79
C PHE A 58 1.34 7.46 -16.08
N VAL A 59 0.90 8.71 -16.12
CA VAL A 59 1.17 9.63 -17.24
C VAL A 59 2.13 10.71 -16.74
N PRO A 60 3.40 10.70 -17.16
CA PRO A 60 4.37 11.71 -16.76
C PRO A 60 3.95 13.11 -17.22
N SER A 61 4.41 14.13 -16.49
CA SER A 61 4.26 15.52 -16.94
C SER A 61 4.95 15.73 -18.28
N LYS A 62 4.27 16.38 -19.24
CA LYS A 62 4.80 16.64 -20.58
C LYS A 62 6.00 17.59 -20.56
N ASP A 63 5.93 18.63 -19.72
CA ASP A 63 7.01 19.60 -19.55
C ASP A 63 8.19 18.99 -18.77
N SER A 64 9.38 19.03 -19.38
CA SER A 64 10.61 18.52 -18.78
C SER A 64 11.05 19.32 -17.55
N ARG A 65 10.75 20.63 -17.51
CA ARG A 65 11.03 21.48 -16.34
C ARG A 65 10.18 21.06 -15.16
N GLN A 66 8.91 20.74 -15.42
CA GLN A 66 7.99 20.21 -14.42
C GLN A 66 8.49 18.85 -13.88
N ARG A 67 8.87 17.90 -14.74
CA ARG A 67 9.44 16.62 -14.30
C ARG A 67 10.71 16.78 -13.46
N SER A 68 11.57 17.72 -13.84
CA SER A 68 12.80 18.01 -13.09
C SER A 68 12.49 18.60 -11.70
N ALA A 69 11.46 19.44 -11.57
CA ALA A 69 11.02 19.99 -10.30
C ALA A 69 10.41 18.91 -9.38
N GLN A 70 9.59 18.02 -9.94
CA GLN A 70 9.04 16.84 -9.25
C GLN A 70 10.16 15.97 -8.67
N LEU A 71 11.13 15.58 -9.48
CA LEU A 71 12.28 14.79 -9.03
C LEU A 71 13.12 15.52 -7.98
N ARG A 72 13.35 16.84 -8.15
CA ARG A 72 14.11 17.64 -7.19
C ARG A 72 13.43 17.71 -5.83
N SER A 73 12.09 17.76 -5.77
CA SER A 73 11.35 17.72 -4.50
C SER A 73 11.60 16.42 -3.73
N LEU A 74 11.56 15.28 -4.42
CA LEU A 74 11.87 13.98 -3.84
C LEU A 74 13.33 13.90 -3.40
N ALA A 75 14.27 14.33 -4.24
CA ALA A 75 15.69 14.33 -3.92
C ALA A 75 16.00 15.18 -2.68
N SER A 76 15.34 16.33 -2.53
CA SER A 76 15.48 17.20 -1.36
C SER A 76 14.97 16.52 -0.08
N ALA A 77 13.78 15.91 -0.12
CA ALA A 77 13.22 15.22 1.04
C ALA A 77 14.08 14.01 1.47
N LEU A 78 14.53 13.19 0.50
CA LEU A 78 15.43 12.07 0.77
C LEU A 78 16.77 12.54 1.36
N THR A 79 17.35 13.62 0.83
CA THR A 79 18.61 14.20 1.33
C THR A 79 18.46 14.69 2.76
N ASN A 80 17.37 15.39 3.08
CA ASN A 80 17.11 15.92 4.42
C ASN A 80 16.95 14.80 5.47
N LEU A 81 16.52 13.61 5.05
CA LEU A 81 16.42 12.43 5.91
C LEU A 81 17.63 11.48 5.81
N ASN A 82 18.68 11.83 5.06
CA ASN A 82 19.85 10.99 4.79
C ASN A 82 19.52 9.63 4.14
N ILE A 83 18.48 9.58 3.30
CA ILE A 83 18.03 8.38 2.60
C ILE A 83 18.59 8.37 1.18
N LYS A 84 19.09 7.22 0.73
CA LYS A 84 19.48 6.99 -0.65
C LYS A 84 18.29 6.56 -1.49
N TYR A 85 18.21 7.06 -2.71
CA TYR A 85 17.13 6.68 -3.62
C TYR A 85 17.25 5.21 -4.05
N THR A 86 16.16 4.44 -3.97
CA THR A 86 15.99 3.14 -4.63
C THR A 86 14.55 2.97 -5.09
N ASN A 87 14.35 2.43 -6.29
CA ASN A 87 13.03 2.05 -6.80
C ASN A 87 12.80 0.53 -6.77
N ASP A 88 13.65 -0.20 -6.05
CA ASP A 88 13.55 -1.64 -5.87
C ASP A 88 13.68 -2.01 -4.38
N LEU A 89 13.13 -3.18 -4.03
CA LEU A 89 13.44 -3.83 -2.76
C LEU A 89 14.93 -4.18 -2.72
N THR A 90 15.60 -3.81 -1.63
CA THR A 90 17.01 -4.09 -1.40
C THR A 90 17.18 -5.18 -0.33
N TYR A 91 18.17 -6.04 -0.51
CA TYR A 91 18.46 -7.15 0.40
C TYR A 91 19.90 -7.03 0.87
N VAL A 92 20.10 -6.50 2.07
CA VAL A 92 21.41 -6.14 2.61
C VAL A 92 21.96 -7.29 3.47
N PRO A 93 23.26 -7.63 3.39
CA PRO A 93 23.86 -8.61 4.30
C PRO A 93 23.60 -8.26 5.77
N GLY A 94 23.17 -9.25 6.56
CA GLY A 94 22.77 -9.07 7.96
C GLY A 94 21.28 -8.81 8.17
N MET A 95 20.53 -8.52 7.09
CA MET A 95 19.06 -8.45 7.09
C MET A 95 18.46 -9.71 6.43
N ALA A 96 17.19 -9.66 6.04
CA ALA A 96 16.55 -10.77 5.35
C ALA A 96 17.15 -10.96 3.94
N PRO A 97 17.52 -12.20 3.55
CA PRO A 97 17.94 -12.48 2.20
C PRO A 97 16.74 -12.47 1.24
N ARG A 98 17.00 -12.26 -0.05
CA ARG A 98 15.97 -12.32 -1.09
C ARG A 98 15.19 -13.64 -1.11
N SER A 99 15.86 -14.75 -0.80
CA SER A 99 15.24 -16.07 -0.69
C SER A 99 14.22 -16.20 0.44
N ALA A 100 14.16 -15.27 1.40
CA ALA A 100 13.12 -15.24 2.42
C ALA A 100 11.80 -14.67 1.88
N ASN A 101 11.84 -13.80 0.86
CA ASN A 101 10.65 -13.20 0.27
C ASN A 101 10.00 -14.17 -0.74
N GLN A 102 9.31 -15.18 -0.22
CA GLN A 102 8.53 -16.12 -1.03
C GLN A 102 7.05 -15.98 -0.69
N ALA A 103 6.26 -15.63 -1.69
CA ALA A 103 4.81 -15.42 -1.59
C ALA A 103 4.04 -16.64 -1.06
N MET A 104 4.58 -17.85 -1.25
CA MET A 104 3.96 -19.08 -0.73
C MET A 104 3.95 -19.17 0.80
N PHE A 105 4.74 -18.35 1.50
CA PHE A 105 4.77 -18.32 2.97
C PHE A 105 3.74 -17.36 3.58
N GLU A 106 3.03 -16.57 2.77
CA GLU A 106 2.00 -15.65 3.26
C GLU A 106 0.84 -16.43 3.89
N ILE A 107 0.49 -16.09 5.15
CA ILE A 107 -0.70 -16.65 5.81
C ILE A 107 -1.95 -16.30 4.99
N GLY A 108 -2.71 -17.32 4.61
CA GLY A 108 -3.91 -17.14 3.79
C GLY A 108 -3.64 -16.88 2.31
N GLY A 109 -2.37 -16.86 1.90
CA GLY A 109 -1.92 -16.62 0.54
C GLY A 109 -1.96 -15.14 0.13
N VAL A 110 -1.21 -14.80 -0.91
CA VAL A 110 -1.23 -13.48 -1.56
C VAL A 110 -1.73 -13.61 -2.99
N GLN A 111 -2.55 -12.65 -3.41
CA GLN A 111 -3.05 -12.58 -4.79
C GLN A 111 -1.92 -12.46 -5.81
N VAL A 112 -2.01 -13.21 -6.91
CA VAL A 112 -1.04 -13.14 -8.01
C VAL A 112 -1.37 -11.96 -8.92
N LEU A 113 -0.36 -11.16 -9.30
CA LEU A 113 -0.58 -10.06 -10.24
C LEU A 113 -0.92 -10.61 -11.63
N PRO A 114 -2.07 -10.27 -12.23
CA PRO A 114 -2.42 -10.73 -13.57
C PRO A 114 -1.39 -10.29 -14.62
N LYS A 115 -1.18 -11.12 -15.66
CA LYS A 115 -0.20 -10.83 -16.73
C LYS A 115 -0.34 -9.43 -17.33
N GLU A 116 -1.57 -9.00 -17.59
CA GLU A 116 -1.86 -7.66 -18.13
C GLU A 116 -1.42 -6.52 -17.19
N ASP A 117 -1.57 -6.70 -15.88
CA ASP A 117 -1.16 -5.71 -14.87
C ASP A 117 0.37 -5.77 -14.65
N PHE A 118 0.97 -6.96 -14.80
CA PHE A 118 2.42 -7.13 -14.80
C PHE A 118 3.09 -6.40 -15.98
N GLU A 119 2.52 -6.47 -17.18
CA GLU A 119 2.99 -5.68 -18.34
C GLU A 119 2.92 -4.17 -18.07
N THR A 120 1.85 -3.71 -17.41
CA THR A 120 1.72 -2.31 -17.01
C THR A 120 2.74 -1.91 -15.94
N LEU A 121 3.04 -2.78 -14.98
CA LEU A 121 4.10 -2.56 -13.99
C LEU A 121 5.48 -2.44 -14.66
N GLU A 122 5.81 -3.33 -15.58
CA GLU A 122 7.07 -3.30 -16.33
C GLU A 122 7.18 -2.05 -17.21
N GLN A 123 6.07 -1.60 -17.81
CA GLN A 123 6.01 -0.32 -18.52
C GLN A 123 6.37 0.85 -17.59
N CYS A 124 5.79 0.91 -16.39
CA CYS A 124 6.11 1.94 -15.40
C CYS A 124 7.57 1.90 -14.95
N ARG A 125 8.14 0.71 -14.74
CA ARG A 125 9.58 0.55 -14.43
C ARG A 125 10.46 1.02 -15.58
N ALA A 126 10.08 0.75 -16.83
CA ALA A 126 10.80 1.23 -18.01
C ALA A 126 10.75 2.77 -18.11
N MET A 127 9.59 3.39 -17.87
CA MET A 127 9.45 4.85 -17.80
C MET A 127 10.39 5.45 -16.75
N HIS A 128 10.45 4.88 -15.54
CA HIS A 128 11.38 5.34 -14.51
C HIS A 128 12.85 5.34 -14.96
N LYS A 129 13.29 4.31 -15.69
CA LYS A 129 14.66 4.22 -16.23
C LYS A 129 14.96 5.30 -17.27
N LEU A 130 13.93 5.84 -17.93
CA LEU A 130 14.04 6.93 -18.91
C LEU A 130 13.90 8.32 -18.30
N GLY A 131 13.79 8.43 -16.97
CA GLY A 131 13.55 9.72 -16.29
C GLY A 131 12.10 10.20 -16.41
N GLU A 132 11.17 9.28 -16.71
CA GLU A 132 9.74 9.52 -16.71
C GLU A 132 9.13 9.02 -15.40
N TYR A 133 8.61 9.95 -14.61
CA TYR A 133 8.10 9.70 -13.26
C TYR A 133 6.59 9.97 -13.21
N PRO A 134 5.86 9.37 -12.26
CA PRO A 134 4.49 9.79 -11.97
C PRO A 134 4.48 11.28 -11.60
N PRO A 135 3.43 12.03 -11.97
CA PRO A 135 3.39 13.48 -11.78
C PRO A 135 3.11 13.81 -10.32
N LEU A 136 4.12 13.66 -9.47
CA LEU A 136 4.03 13.77 -8.01
C LEU A 136 5.10 14.75 -7.50
N VAL A 137 4.76 15.49 -6.45
CA VAL A 137 5.67 16.39 -5.75
C VAL A 137 5.66 16.06 -4.26
N VAL A 138 6.83 16.10 -3.63
CA VAL A 138 6.95 16.01 -2.17
C VAL A 138 6.85 17.42 -1.61
N VAL A 139 5.93 17.63 -0.65
CA VAL A 139 5.63 18.93 -0.04
C VAL A 139 5.83 18.82 1.46
N GLU A 140 6.59 19.74 2.04
CA GLU A 140 6.71 19.86 3.49
C GLU A 140 5.49 20.58 4.06
N ASP A 141 4.79 19.92 4.96
CA ASP A 141 3.62 20.39 5.70
C ASP A 141 4.01 20.57 7.17
N GLN A 142 3.58 21.67 7.78
CA GLN A 142 3.95 22.02 9.16
C GLN A 142 3.42 21.04 10.21
N PHE A 143 2.37 20.27 9.88
CA PHE A 143 1.71 19.37 10.81
C PHE A 143 1.87 17.88 10.43
N GLU A 144 1.94 17.57 9.13
CA GLU A 144 2.12 16.20 8.64
C GLU A 144 3.58 15.86 8.26
N GLY A 145 4.50 16.84 8.26
CA GLY A 145 5.86 16.64 7.77
C GLY A 145 5.89 16.53 6.25
N TYR A 146 6.73 15.64 5.69
CA TYR A 146 6.74 15.43 4.24
C TYR A 146 5.49 14.67 3.79
N THR A 147 4.79 15.25 2.83
CA THR A 147 3.58 14.72 2.21
C THR A 147 3.79 14.60 0.69
N VAL A 148 2.90 13.88 0.00
CA VAL A 148 2.93 13.76 -1.47
C VAL A 148 1.65 14.30 -2.08
N GLU A 149 1.79 15.17 -3.06
CA GLU A 149 0.68 15.75 -3.82
C GLU A 149 0.81 15.44 -5.30
N ALA A 150 -0.34 15.32 -5.98
CA ALA A 150 -0.38 15.14 -7.42
C ALA A 150 -0.04 16.47 -8.12
N ASP A 151 1.00 16.50 -8.96
CA ASP A 151 1.36 17.65 -9.80
C ASP A 151 0.77 17.55 -11.23
N GLY A 152 -0.16 16.63 -11.42
CA GLY A 152 -0.95 16.41 -12.63
C GLY A 152 -2.16 15.52 -12.33
N PRO A 153 -3.13 15.39 -13.26
CA PRO A 153 -4.27 14.50 -13.06
C PRO A 153 -3.80 13.03 -13.06
N ILE A 154 -4.27 12.25 -12.08
CA ILE A 154 -4.03 10.81 -11.98
C ILE A 154 -5.38 10.11 -12.07
N LYS A 155 -5.51 9.13 -12.97
CA LYS A 155 -6.78 8.41 -13.13
C LYS A 155 -6.94 7.34 -12.06
N ASP A 156 -8.18 6.98 -11.80
CA ASP A 156 -8.54 5.78 -11.07
C ASP A 156 -7.79 4.56 -11.62
N PHE A 157 -7.36 3.65 -10.74
CA PHE A 157 -6.58 2.46 -11.07
C PHE A 157 -5.17 2.71 -11.63
N THR A 158 -4.64 3.94 -11.59
CA THR A 158 -3.24 4.21 -11.95
C THR A 158 -2.27 3.71 -10.88
N LEU A 159 -1.21 3.02 -11.31
CA LEU A 159 -0.05 2.70 -10.47
C LEU A 159 0.68 3.99 -10.08
N ILE A 160 0.81 4.22 -8.77
CA ILE A 160 1.47 5.41 -8.20
C ILE A 160 2.94 5.10 -7.95
N ALA A 161 3.22 4.07 -7.16
CA ALA A 161 4.58 3.66 -6.80
C ALA A 161 4.59 2.20 -6.31
N GLU A 162 5.76 1.59 -6.33
CA GLU A 162 6.07 0.44 -5.47
C GLU A 162 6.57 0.96 -4.13
N TYR A 163 6.18 0.31 -3.03
CA TYR A 163 6.79 0.58 -1.72
C TYR A 163 8.16 -0.09 -1.67
N THR A 164 9.23 0.68 -1.48
CA THR A 164 10.61 0.20 -1.60
C THR A 164 11.46 0.56 -0.40
N GLY A 165 12.53 -0.21 -0.21
CA GLY A 165 13.50 -0.07 0.87
C GLY A 165 14.18 -1.39 1.19
N ASP A 166 14.97 -1.40 2.27
CA ASP A 166 15.65 -2.60 2.73
C ASP A 166 14.63 -3.60 3.27
N VAL A 167 14.74 -4.86 2.86
CA VAL A 167 13.90 -5.94 3.38
C VAL A 167 14.57 -6.57 4.59
N ASP A 168 13.84 -6.64 5.69
CA ASP A 168 14.32 -7.21 6.94
C ASP A 168 13.25 -8.08 7.61
N TYR A 169 13.66 -8.88 8.59
CA TYR A 169 12.73 -9.62 9.42
C TYR A 169 12.04 -8.67 10.41
N LEU A 170 10.73 -8.86 10.61
CA LEU A 170 9.94 -8.06 11.55
C LEU A 170 10.55 -8.07 12.96
N LYS A 171 11.02 -9.24 13.43
CA LYS A 171 11.67 -9.39 14.75
C LYS A 171 12.93 -8.53 14.94
N ASN A 172 13.63 -8.19 13.84
CA ASN A 172 14.83 -7.36 13.90
C ASN A 172 14.49 -5.88 14.12
N ARG A 173 13.21 -5.51 13.94
CA ARG A 173 12.71 -4.13 13.93
C ARG A 173 11.73 -3.83 15.07
N GLU A 174 11.64 -4.71 16.08
CA GLU A 174 10.73 -4.55 17.23
C GLU A 174 10.99 -3.26 18.04
N ASN A 175 12.25 -2.83 18.09
CA ASN A 175 12.69 -1.62 18.81
C ASN A 175 13.12 -0.49 17.86
N ASP A 176 12.75 -0.58 16.58
CA ASP A 176 13.09 0.41 15.56
C ASP A 176 12.20 1.66 15.73
N ASP A 177 12.77 2.84 15.53
CA ASP A 177 12.07 4.14 15.61
C ASP A 177 11.61 4.66 14.25
N CYS A 178 11.81 3.89 13.17
CA CYS A 178 11.35 4.23 11.84
C CYS A 178 9.82 4.26 11.77
N ASP A 179 9.29 5.43 11.46
CA ASP A 179 7.85 5.71 11.29
C ASP A 179 7.28 5.22 9.94
N SER A 180 8.09 4.60 9.09
CA SER A 180 7.75 4.27 7.70
C SER A 180 7.90 2.78 7.38
N ILE A 181 7.89 1.91 8.40
CA ILE A 181 7.98 0.47 8.18
C ILE A 181 6.69 -0.05 7.52
N MET A 182 6.82 -0.88 6.48
CA MET A 182 5.71 -1.45 5.74
C MET A 182 5.77 -2.97 5.76
N THR A 183 4.69 -3.65 6.16
CA THR A 183 4.59 -5.12 6.09
C THR A 183 4.77 -5.61 4.65
N LEU A 184 5.72 -6.53 4.45
CA LEU A 184 5.94 -7.19 3.17
C LEU A 184 5.24 -8.55 3.14
N LEU A 185 5.58 -9.42 4.11
CA LEU A 185 5.18 -10.83 4.15
C LEU A 185 4.83 -11.20 5.60
N LEU A 186 3.66 -11.79 5.82
CA LEU A 186 3.30 -12.36 7.13
C LEU A 186 3.33 -13.89 7.04
N CYS A 187 4.18 -14.50 7.86
CA CYS A 187 4.36 -15.94 7.93
C CYS A 187 3.69 -16.54 9.16
N GLU A 188 3.25 -17.80 9.11
CA GLU A 188 2.70 -18.52 10.29
C GLU A 188 3.69 -18.52 11.45
N ASP A 189 4.97 -18.71 11.13
CA ASP A 189 6.09 -18.43 12.03
C ASP A 189 6.43 -16.94 11.96
N SER A 190 6.02 -16.18 12.98
CA SER A 190 6.23 -14.74 13.06
C SER A 190 7.70 -14.33 12.98
N SER A 191 8.63 -15.21 13.31
CA SER A 191 10.08 -14.96 13.23
C SER A 191 10.61 -14.89 11.79
N LYS A 192 9.78 -15.27 10.81
CA LYS A 192 10.03 -15.25 9.37
C LYS A 192 9.23 -14.18 8.63
N SER A 193 8.36 -13.43 9.32
CA SER A 193 7.65 -12.30 8.71
C SER A 193 8.64 -11.22 8.30
N LEU A 194 8.36 -10.55 7.18
CA LEU A 194 9.23 -9.56 6.58
C LEU A 194 8.56 -8.19 6.54
N VAL A 195 9.40 -7.17 6.65
CA VAL A 195 9.04 -5.76 6.51
C VAL A 195 9.97 -5.07 5.53
N ILE A 196 9.48 -3.98 4.95
CA ILE A 196 10.26 -3.01 4.18
C ILE A 196 10.61 -1.85 5.11
N CYS A 197 11.90 -1.56 5.21
CA CYS A 197 12.48 -0.49 6.04
C CYS A 197 13.07 0.56 5.09
N PRO A 198 12.37 1.68 4.85
CA PRO A 198 12.86 2.71 3.94
C PRO A 198 13.83 3.70 4.62
N ASP A 199 14.46 3.33 5.74
CA ASP A 199 15.29 4.16 6.62
C ASP A 199 16.62 4.61 5.97
N LYS A 200 17.25 3.74 5.19
CA LYS A 200 18.50 4.03 4.47
C LYS A 200 18.33 4.12 2.96
N TYR A 201 17.42 3.33 2.41
CA TYR A 201 17.10 3.28 0.99
C TYR A 201 15.60 3.41 0.81
N GLY A 202 15.11 4.27 -0.08
CA GLY A 202 13.68 4.38 -0.35
C GLY A 202 13.34 5.25 -1.57
N ASN A 203 12.06 5.35 -1.89
CA ASN A 203 11.53 6.23 -2.93
C ASN A 203 10.41 7.14 -2.38
N ILE A 204 9.55 7.65 -3.27
CA ILE A 204 8.45 8.54 -2.90
C ILE A 204 7.37 7.88 -2.04
N SER A 205 7.23 6.56 -2.06
CA SER A 205 6.13 5.84 -1.40
C SER A 205 6.09 6.08 0.11
N ARG A 206 7.25 6.24 0.75
CA ARG A 206 7.37 6.46 2.19
C ARG A 206 6.80 7.80 2.66
N PHE A 207 6.64 8.77 1.75
CA PHE A 207 6.16 10.11 2.05
C PHE A 207 4.64 10.28 1.82
N ILE A 208 3.95 9.23 1.36
CA ILE A 208 2.50 9.31 1.12
C ILE A 208 1.78 9.16 2.46
N SER A 209 0.97 10.16 2.83
CA SER A 209 0.27 10.23 4.11
C SER A 209 -0.73 9.09 4.36
N GLY A 210 -0.97 8.83 5.64
CA GLY A 210 -2.02 7.94 6.12
C GLY A 210 -3.26 8.69 6.60
N ILE A 211 -4.41 8.03 6.62
CA ILE A 211 -5.63 8.58 7.23
C ILE A 211 -5.71 8.32 8.73
N ASN A 212 -6.44 9.17 9.45
CA ASN A 212 -6.85 8.85 10.82
C ASN A 212 -7.99 7.81 10.81
N ASN A 213 -7.70 6.55 11.19
CA ASN A 213 -8.69 5.48 11.24
C ASN A 213 -9.81 5.70 12.28
N HIS A 214 -9.62 6.62 13.24
CA HIS A 214 -10.57 6.93 14.32
C HIS A 214 -11.50 8.10 13.99
N ASN A 215 -11.23 8.84 12.91
CA ASN A 215 -12.06 9.94 12.45
C ASN A 215 -12.84 9.53 11.18
N ARG A 216 -14.18 9.53 11.26
CA ARG A 216 -15.05 9.18 10.12
C ARG A 216 -14.87 10.12 8.93
N PHE A 217 -14.49 11.37 9.14
CA PHE A 217 -14.25 12.33 8.06
C PHE A 217 -12.92 12.06 7.33
N SER A 218 -11.88 11.59 8.03
CA SER A 218 -10.58 11.28 7.41
C SER A 218 -10.67 10.14 6.41
N LYS A 219 -11.62 9.20 6.55
CA LYS A 219 -11.89 8.16 5.54
C LYS A 219 -12.26 8.73 4.16
N LYS A 220 -12.79 9.95 4.09
CA LYS A 220 -13.09 10.63 2.82
C LYS A 220 -11.85 11.16 2.10
N LYS A 221 -10.71 11.26 2.79
CA LYS A 221 -9.42 11.68 2.21
C LYS A 221 -8.78 10.58 1.36
N LEU A 222 -9.15 9.31 1.58
CA LEU A 222 -8.61 8.18 0.82
C LEU A 222 -8.77 8.38 -0.69
N ASN A 223 -7.65 8.30 -1.40
CA ASN A 223 -7.60 8.40 -2.86
C ASN A 223 -6.60 7.42 -3.49
N CYS A 224 -5.82 6.73 -2.66
CA CYS A 224 -5.01 5.59 -3.07
C CYS A 224 -5.13 4.43 -2.07
N LYS A 225 -4.63 3.26 -2.46
CA LYS A 225 -4.61 2.05 -1.65
C LYS A 225 -3.27 1.34 -1.80
N CYS A 226 -2.73 0.90 -0.67
CA CYS A 226 -1.61 -0.01 -0.61
C CYS A 226 -2.11 -1.46 -0.75
N VAL A 227 -1.53 -2.22 -1.67
CA VAL A 227 -1.91 -3.61 -1.98
C VAL A 227 -0.69 -4.50 -2.16
N ARG A 228 -0.77 -5.73 -1.68
CA ARG A 228 0.28 -6.73 -1.83
C ARG A 228 -0.07 -7.71 -2.94
N TYR A 229 0.92 -8.05 -3.77
CA TYR A 229 0.79 -9.03 -4.86
C TYR A 229 1.99 -9.98 -4.87
N SER A 230 1.74 -11.23 -5.28
CA SER A 230 2.80 -12.12 -5.74
C SER A 230 3.17 -11.77 -7.18
N ILE A 231 4.44 -11.50 -7.40
CA ILE A 231 5.04 -11.22 -8.70
C ILE A 231 6.24 -12.15 -8.85
N ASN A 232 6.16 -13.11 -9.77
CA ASN A 232 7.19 -14.14 -9.97
C ASN A 232 7.56 -14.90 -8.68
N GLY A 233 6.59 -15.14 -7.80
CA GLY A 233 6.79 -15.84 -6.53
C GLY A 233 7.30 -14.98 -5.38
N GLU A 234 7.60 -13.70 -5.59
CA GLU A 234 8.00 -12.75 -4.54
C GLU A 234 6.83 -11.84 -4.17
N VAL A 235 6.72 -11.42 -2.91
CA VAL A 235 5.74 -10.41 -2.52
C VAL A 235 6.25 -9.02 -2.89
N ARG A 236 5.36 -8.21 -3.45
CA ARG A 236 5.58 -6.80 -3.79
C ARG A 236 4.43 -5.96 -3.28
N VAL A 237 4.74 -4.75 -2.85
CA VAL A 237 3.78 -3.79 -2.30
C VAL A 237 3.59 -2.66 -3.31
N LEU A 238 2.37 -2.49 -3.81
CA LEU A 238 2.01 -1.47 -4.81
C LEU A 238 1.06 -0.45 -4.19
N ILE A 239 1.18 0.80 -4.60
CA ILE A 239 0.24 1.87 -4.27
C ILE A 239 -0.50 2.25 -5.56
N VAL A 240 -1.83 2.18 -5.51
CA VAL A 240 -2.72 2.37 -6.68
C VAL A 240 -3.79 3.39 -6.36
N ALA A 241 -4.08 4.30 -7.28
CA ALA A 241 -5.19 5.24 -7.16
C ALA A 241 -6.54 4.50 -7.10
N THR A 242 -7.44 4.91 -6.21
CA THR A 242 -8.77 4.29 -6.03
C THR A 242 -9.93 5.11 -6.59
N ARG A 243 -9.59 6.30 -7.11
CA ARG A 243 -10.45 7.21 -7.86
C ARG A 243 -9.57 8.17 -8.67
N ASP A 244 -10.19 8.99 -9.50
CA ASP A 244 -9.48 10.10 -10.13
C ASP A 244 -9.00 11.09 -9.05
N ILE A 245 -7.77 11.58 -9.23
CA ILE A 245 -7.06 12.51 -8.34
C ILE A 245 -6.71 13.75 -9.15
N ALA A 246 -7.10 14.92 -8.65
CA ALA A 246 -6.83 16.19 -9.30
C ALA A 246 -5.40 16.68 -8.99
N LYS A 247 -4.87 17.56 -9.84
CA LYS A 247 -3.64 18.29 -9.54
C LYS A 247 -3.81 19.12 -8.26
N GLY A 248 -2.80 19.12 -7.39
CA GLY A 248 -2.78 19.75 -6.07
C GLY A 248 -3.43 18.91 -4.97
N GLU A 249 -3.97 17.75 -5.30
CA GLU A 249 -4.58 16.87 -4.30
C GLU A 249 -3.50 16.03 -3.59
N ARG A 250 -3.51 16.04 -2.26
CA ARG A 250 -2.64 15.21 -1.42
C ARG A 250 -3.05 13.75 -1.44
N LEU A 251 -2.07 12.84 -1.55
CA LEU A 251 -2.31 11.41 -1.57
C LEU A 251 -2.45 10.87 -0.14
N TYR A 252 -3.49 10.07 0.07
CA TYR A 252 -3.76 9.37 1.32
C TYR A 252 -4.16 7.92 1.06
N TYR A 253 -3.55 7.00 1.80
CA TYR A 253 -4.01 5.61 1.91
C TYR A 253 -4.22 5.20 3.38
N ASP A 254 -4.76 4.00 3.58
CA ASP A 254 -4.94 3.43 4.91
C ASP A 254 -3.68 2.65 5.32
N TYR A 255 -2.91 3.19 6.28
CA TYR A 255 -1.73 2.50 6.83
C TYR A 255 -2.11 1.19 7.52
N ASN A 256 -3.33 1.08 8.05
CA ASN A 256 -3.85 -0.11 8.71
C ASN A 256 -4.77 -0.94 7.78
N GLY A 257 -4.48 -0.94 6.48
CA GLY A 257 -5.32 -1.63 5.48
C GLY A 257 -5.32 -3.16 5.56
N TYR A 258 -4.45 -3.74 6.40
CA TYR A 258 -4.40 -5.19 6.67
C TYR A 258 -4.28 -5.48 8.17
N GLU A 259 -3.22 -4.97 8.80
CA GLU A 259 -3.01 -5.06 10.25
C GLU A 259 -3.32 -3.71 10.93
N TYR A 260 -3.62 -3.72 12.23
CA TYR A 260 -3.91 -2.50 13.02
C TYR A 260 -2.73 -2.10 13.92
N GLN A 261 -1.52 -2.03 13.35
CA GLN A 261 -0.28 -1.80 14.11
C GLN A 261 0.15 -0.34 14.12
N TYR A 262 -0.34 0.49 13.20
CA TYR A 262 0.09 1.89 13.07
C TYR A 262 -0.82 2.83 13.87
N PRO A 263 -0.33 3.58 14.85
CA PRO A 263 -1.17 4.43 15.69
C PRO A 263 -1.58 5.72 14.96
N THR A 264 -2.77 5.78 14.35
CA THR A 264 -3.20 6.94 13.55
C THR A 264 -4.05 7.98 14.30
N HIS A 265 -4.19 7.87 15.63
CA HIS A 265 -5.07 8.76 16.42
C HIS A 265 -4.71 10.24 16.29
N HIS A 266 -3.42 10.52 16.10
CA HIS A 266 -2.85 11.86 16.01
C HIS A 266 -2.86 12.43 14.58
N PHE A 267 -3.27 11.64 13.58
CA PHE A 267 -3.34 12.10 12.19
C PHE A 267 -4.50 13.09 12.00
N LEU A 268 -4.32 14.02 11.07
CA LEU A 268 -5.25 15.13 10.78
C LEU A 268 -6.41 14.73 9.86
#